data_AF-A0A1G3FXA9-F1
#
_entry.id   AF-A0A1G3FXA9-F1
#
_cell.length_a   1.000
_cell.length_b   1.000
_cell.length_c   1.000
_cell.angle_alpha   90.00
_cell.angle_beta   90.00
_cell.angle_gamma   90.00
#
_symmetry.space_group_name_H-M   'P 1'
#
loop_
_entity.id
_entity.type
_entity.pdbx_description
1 polymer ?
#
loop_
_entity_poly.entity_id
_entity_poly.type
_entity_poly.pdbx_seq_one_letter_code
_entity_poly.pdbx_strand_id
1 'polypeptide(L)'
;MTLPLPTPVFDANAAGGGFGSLPEWDLTDLYPAPDSAEYARDMAWLDSACTDFAARYEGKLAGLDAAQLLACVQAYEAIDVTAGRIMSYAGLRYYQNTMDSERAVFMSDAQDRVTTFTTPLVFFGLEFNRLEDAHLDRLLAESADLARYRPVFDRMRAMRPHQLSDELEKFLHDESVVGASAWNKLFDETMAGLMFKVAGEEEELNLESTLNLLTDTDRAKREAAARALAAVFDKNIKLFARVHNTLAKEKEIHDRWRKMPSPQHGRHLSNHVEPEVVQALRDAVVAAYPKLSHRYYRLKAKWMGLETLQVWDRNAPLPIEAPKTVGWDEARKTVSDAYAAFSPKLAELAEPFFTQGWIDAGVKPGKAPGAFAHPTVTTVHPYVMLNYLGKPRDVMTLAHELGH
;
A
#
# COMPACT_ATOMS: atom_id res chain seq x y z
N MET A 1 -10.41 30.86 31.99
CA MET A 1 -9.74 29.54 32.02
C MET A 1 -10.68 28.54 31.39
N THR A 2 -10.61 28.40 30.07
CA THR A 2 -11.23 27.30 29.33
C THR A 2 -10.38 26.07 29.59
N LEU A 3 -10.96 25.06 30.26
CA LEU A 3 -10.33 23.75 30.39
C LEU A 3 -10.14 23.19 28.97
N PRO A 4 -8.93 22.77 28.56
CA PRO A 4 -8.77 22.00 27.35
C PRO A 4 -9.44 20.66 27.61
N LEU A 5 -10.62 20.45 27.04
CA LEU A 5 -11.19 19.11 27.00
C LEU A 5 -10.37 18.32 25.98
N PRO A 6 -9.94 17.08 26.28
CA PRO A 6 -9.28 16.24 25.30
C PRO A 6 -10.20 16.10 24.08
N THR A 7 -9.72 16.53 22.92
CA THR A 7 -10.42 16.33 21.65
C THR A 7 -10.57 14.83 21.45
N PRO A 8 -11.79 14.29 21.28
CA PRO A 8 -11.97 12.85 21.14
C PRO A 8 -11.21 12.33 19.91
N VAL A 9 -10.58 11.15 20.06
CA VAL A 9 -9.87 10.42 18.98
C VAL A 9 -10.84 9.82 17.96
N PHE A 10 -12.14 9.92 18.25
CA PHE A 10 -13.27 9.41 17.49
C PHE A 10 -14.13 10.61 17.03
N ASP A 11 -14.35 10.75 15.73
CA ASP A 11 -15.25 11.77 15.17
C ASP A 11 -16.69 11.29 15.37
N ALA A 12 -17.28 11.66 16.51
CA ALA A 12 -18.67 11.32 16.83
C ALA A 12 -19.65 11.99 15.86
N ASN A 13 -19.90 11.36 14.70
CA ASN A 13 -21.06 11.55 13.83
C ASN A 13 -21.17 10.41 12.78
N ALA A 14 -21.27 9.16 13.22
CA ALA A 14 -21.73 8.05 12.37
C ALA A 14 -23.27 8.05 12.27
N ALA A 15 -23.88 9.09 11.70
CA ALA A 15 -25.27 9.02 11.27
C ALA A 15 -25.32 8.19 9.96
N GLY A 16 -25.08 6.89 10.09
CA GLY A 16 -25.07 5.93 8.98
C GLY A 16 -26.43 5.93 8.28
N GLY A 17 -26.41 6.05 6.94
CA GLY A 17 -27.58 6.16 6.08
C GLY A 17 -28.48 4.91 6.04
N GLY A 18 -29.03 4.50 7.18
CA GLY A 18 -29.95 3.36 7.29
C GLY A 18 -29.27 1.98 7.33
N PHE A 19 -27.95 1.89 7.46
CA PHE A 19 -27.20 0.62 7.42
C PHE A 19 -26.90 0.00 8.79
N GLY A 20 -27.46 0.55 9.88
CA GLY A 20 -27.15 0.17 11.27
C GLY A 20 -26.00 0.99 11.86
N SER A 21 -25.48 0.55 13.02
CA SER A 21 -24.35 1.18 13.71
C SER A 21 -23.03 0.79 13.06
N LEU A 22 -22.58 1.58 12.09
CA LEU A 22 -21.27 1.40 11.46
C LEU A 22 -20.16 1.76 12.47
N PRO A 23 -19.14 0.90 12.65
CA PRO A 23 -18.06 1.17 13.57
C PRO A 23 -17.16 2.29 13.05
N GLU A 24 -16.51 2.94 13.99
CA GLU A 24 -15.36 3.81 13.75
C GLU A 24 -14.23 3.35 14.67
N TRP A 25 -13.01 3.42 14.15
CA TRP A 25 -11.88 2.87 14.87
C TRP A 25 -11.50 3.73 16.08
N ASP A 26 -10.84 3.09 17.04
CA ASP A 26 -10.24 3.72 18.21
C ASP A 26 -8.72 3.59 18.11
N LEU A 27 -8.02 4.70 17.95
CA LEU A 27 -6.55 4.70 17.78
C LEU A 27 -5.79 4.76 19.11
N THR A 28 -6.47 4.66 20.26
CA THR A 28 -5.84 4.79 21.58
C THR A 28 -4.83 3.69 21.90
N ASP A 29 -4.92 2.51 21.27
CA ASP A 29 -3.91 1.46 21.35
C ASP A 29 -2.57 1.85 20.67
N LEU A 30 -2.60 2.83 19.77
CA LEU A 30 -1.39 3.50 19.26
C LEU A 30 -0.97 4.62 20.19
N TYR A 31 -1.79 5.66 20.32
CA TYR A 31 -1.58 6.81 21.21
C TYR A 31 -2.91 7.39 21.71
N PRO A 32 -3.03 7.81 22.97
CA PRO A 32 -4.28 8.36 23.50
C PRO A 32 -4.75 9.66 22.85
N ALA A 33 -3.82 10.49 22.36
CA ALA A 33 -4.09 11.80 21.76
C ALA A 33 -2.83 12.30 21.01
N PRO A 34 -2.96 13.20 20.01
CA PRO A 34 -1.81 13.77 19.30
C PRO A 34 -0.88 14.60 20.19
N ASP A 35 -1.38 15.13 21.29
CA ASP A 35 -0.65 15.87 22.33
C ASP A 35 -0.40 15.04 23.60
N SER A 36 -0.61 13.72 23.54
CA SER A 36 -0.38 12.81 24.66
C SER A 36 1.10 12.75 25.09
N ALA A 37 1.31 12.47 26.37
CA ALA A 37 2.65 12.33 26.93
C ALA A 37 3.40 11.14 26.31
N GLU A 38 2.69 10.08 25.94
CA GLU A 38 3.19 8.89 25.27
C GLU A 38 3.73 9.22 23.87
N TYR A 39 2.97 9.98 23.07
CA TYR A 39 3.42 10.40 21.75
C TYR A 39 4.65 11.31 21.85
N ALA A 40 4.63 12.28 22.76
CA ALA A 40 5.76 13.18 22.98
C ALA A 40 7.01 12.44 23.46
N ARG A 41 6.86 11.45 24.35
CA ARG A 41 7.96 10.60 24.84
C ARG A 41 8.57 9.78 23.71
N ASP A 42 7.75 9.10 22.92
CA ASP A 42 8.24 8.24 21.85
C ASP A 42 8.91 9.08 20.74
N MET A 43 8.40 10.28 20.45
CA MET A 43 9.05 11.25 19.58
C MET A 43 10.42 11.70 20.07
N ALA A 44 10.54 12.04 21.37
CA ALA A 44 11.80 12.47 21.96
C ALA A 44 12.80 11.31 22.07
N TRP A 45 12.32 10.10 22.37
CA TRP A 45 13.13 8.89 22.39
C TRP A 45 13.65 8.55 21.00
N LEU A 46 12.82 8.67 19.96
CA LEU A 46 13.23 8.34 18.59
C LEU A 46 14.40 9.23 18.12
N ASP A 47 14.33 10.53 18.40
CA ASP A 47 15.38 11.49 18.09
C ASP A 47 16.74 11.09 18.70
N SER A 48 16.76 10.83 20.01
CA SER A 48 17.98 10.44 20.71
C SER A 48 18.45 9.03 20.33
N ALA A 49 17.53 8.06 20.22
CA ALA A 49 17.84 6.68 19.90
C ALA A 49 18.52 6.55 18.54
N CYS A 50 18.07 7.30 17.52
CA CYS A 50 18.71 7.28 16.21
C CYS A 50 20.14 7.84 16.24
N THR A 51 20.33 8.96 16.94
CA THR A 51 21.65 9.59 17.09
C THR A 51 22.61 8.69 17.88
N ASP A 52 22.15 8.12 18.98
CA ASP A 52 22.93 7.20 19.82
C ASP A 52 23.26 5.90 19.08
N PHE A 53 22.32 5.39 18.28
CA PHE A 53 22.54 4.22 17.43
C PHE A 53 23.68 4.46 16.44
N ALA A 54 23.63 5.59 15.71
CA ALA A 54 24.69 5.96 14.78
C ALA A 54 26.04 6.13 15.48
N ALA A 55 26.09 6.91 16.57
CA ALA A 55 27.31 7.11 17.35
C ALA A 55 27.92 5.78 17.85
N ARG A 56 27.06 4.81 18.20
CA ARG A 56 27.48 3.51 18.72
C ARG A 56 27.99 2.56 17.63
N TYR A 57 27.34 2.51 16.48
CA TYR A 57 27.53 1.43 15.50
C TYR A 57 28.11 1.86 14.15
N GLU A 58 28.05 3.14 13.78
CA GLU A 58 28.61 3.63 12.51
C GLU A 58 30.12 3.39 12.44
N GLY A 59 30.56 2.81 11.33
CA GLY A 59 31.93 2.39 11.05
C GLY A 59 32.40 1.17 11.85
N LYS A 60 31.53 0.52 12.62
CA LYS A 60 31.91 -0.49 13.64
C LYS A 60 31.29 -1.86 13.44
N LEU A 61 30.32 -2.03 12.52
CA LEU A 61 29.58 -3.29 12.38
C LEU A 61 30.48 -4.51 12.14
N ALA A 62 31.55 -4.36 11.36
CA ALA A 62 32.49 -5.44 11.05
C ALA A 62 33.33 -5.93 12.24
N GLY A 63 33.37 -5.16 13.34
CA GLY A 63 34.10 -5.50 14.56
C GLY A 63 33.22 -6.09 15.65
N LEU A 64 31.90 -6.19 15.44
CA LEU A 64 30.98 -6.69 16.45
C LEU A 64 31.06 -8.22 16.56
N ASP A 65 31.01 -8.72 17.79
CA ASP A 65 30.72 -10.14 18.04
C ASP A 65 29.21 -10.45 17.88
N ALA A 66 28.83 -11.72 18.00
CA ALA A 66 27.46 -12.15 17.76
C ALA A 66 26.45 -11.53 18.74
N ALA A 67 26.85 -11.34 20.01
CA ALA A 67 25.99 -10.73 21.03
C ALA A 67 25.82 -9.22 20.80
N GLN A 68 26.90 -8.55 20.41
CA GLN A 68 26.90 -7.13 20.07
C GLN A 68 26.11 -6.86 18.79
N LEU A 69 26.23 -7.70 17.77
CA LEU A 69 25.45 -7.58 16.54
C LEU A 69 23.96 -7.85 16.79
N LEU A 70 23.61 -8.83 17.62
CA LEU A 70 22.23 -9.04 18.06
C LEU A 70 21.67 -7.81 18.76
N ALA A 71 22.41 -7.22 19.70
CA ALA A 71 22.00 -5.99 20.38
C ALA A 71 21.86 -4.80 19.42
N CYS A 72 22.70 -4.73 18.39
CA CYS A 72 22.57 -3.75 17.31
C CYS A 72 21.25 -3.94 16.54
N VAL A 73 20.96 -5.15 16.09
CA VAL A 73 19.74 -5.48 15.32
C VAL A 73 18.48 -5.20 16.13
N GLN A 74 18.45 -5.57 17.40
CA GLN A 74 17.31 -5.32 18.29
C GLN A 74 17.11 -3.82 18.58
N ALA A 75 18.21 -3.06 18.69
CA ALA A 75 18.11 -1.60 18.84
C ALA A 75 17.53 -0.95 17.56
N TYR A 76 17.96 -1.42 16.38
CA TYR A 76 17.40 -0.95 15.11
C TYR A 76 15.90 -1.32 14.98
N GLU A 77 15.52 -2.54 15.35
CA GLU A 77 14.13 -3.00 15.36
C GLU A 77 13.24 -2.15 16.28
N ALA A 78 13.74 -1.78 17.47
CA ALA A 78 13.00 -0.91 18.38
C ALA A 78 12.78 0.51 17.82
N ILE A 79 13.78 1.05 17.11
CA ILE A 79 13.67 2.32 16.40
C ILE A 79 12.59 2.23 15.31
N ASP A 80 12.65 1.19 14.48
CA ASP A 80 11.72 0.97 13.37
C ASP A 80 10.28 0.80 13.85
N VAL A 81 10.06 -0.02 14.90
CA VAL A 81 8.74 -0.19 15.53
C VAL A 81 8.20 1.13 16.08
N THR A 82 9.04 1.97 16.69
CA THR A 82 8.57 3.23 17.28
C THR A 82 8.26 4.28 16.20
N ALA A 83 9.15 4.43 15.22
CA ALA A 83 8.90 5.28 14.05
C ALA A 83 7.63 4.85 13.30
N GLY A 84 7.46 3.55 13.09
CA GLY A 84 6.27 2.96 12.48
C GLY A 84 5.00 3.24 13.28
N ARG A 85 5.04 3.20 14.62
CA ARG A 85 3.88 3.47 15.48
C ARG A 85 3.42 4.91 15.36
N ILE A 86 4.37 5.86 15.42
CA ILE A 86 4.14 7.29 15.21
C ILE A 86 3.49 7.53 13.85
N MET A 87 4.11 7.00 12.78
CA MET A 87 3.64 7.26 11.43
C MET A 87 2.30 6.58 11.14
N SER A 88 2.06 5.39 11.70
CA SER A 88 0.77 4.72 11.63
C SER A 88 -0.33 5.56 12.29
N TYR A 89 -0.07 6.10 13.48
CA TYR A 89 -1.03 6.94 14.17
C TYR A 89 -1.34 8.23 13.40
N ALA A 90 -0.29 8.91 12.92
CA ALA A 90 -0.44 10.13 12.13
C ALA A 90 -1.20 9.89 10.82
N GLY A 91 -0.85 8.82 10.09
CA GLY A 91 -1.49 8.42 8.85
C GLY A 91 -2.95 8.02 9.05
N LEU A 92 -3.26 7.13 10.00
CA LEU A 92 -4.63 6.70 10.28
C LEU A 92 -5.52 7.86 10.70
N ARG A 93 -5.02 8.80 11.52
CA ARG A 93 -5.76 10.04 11.82
C ARG A 93 -6.01 10.86 10.56
N TYR A 94 -5.01 11.07 9.72
CA TYR A 94 -5.19 11.79 8.46
C TYR A 94 -6.25 11.13 7.56
N TYR A 95 -6.25 9.80 7.45
CA TYR A 95 -7.21 9.08 6.61
C TYR A 95 -8.66 9.14 7.10
N GLN A 96 -8.91 9.34 8.40
CA GLN A 96 -10.28 9.59 8.90
C GLN A 96 -10.89 10.87 8.31
N ASN A 97 -10.07 11.91 8.09
CA ASN A 97 -10.49 13.15 7.47
C ASN A 97 -9.29 13.89 6.84
N THR A 98 -9.11 13.72 5.54
CA THR A 98 -8.01 14.29 4.76
C THR A 98 -8.20 15.78 4.45
N MET A 99 -9.38 16.34 4.73
CA MET A 99 -9.68 17.77 4.55
C MET A 99 -9.45 18.58 5.83
N ASP A 100 -9.18 17.92 6.95
CA ASP A 100 -8.83 18.56 8.22
C ASP A 100 -7.37 19.03 8.17
N SER A 101 -7.18 20.35 8.19
CA SER A 101 -5.85 20.96 8.13
C SER A 101 -4.97 20.60 9.32
N GLU A 102 -5.53 20.41 10.52
CA GLU A 102 -4.75 20.05 11.70
C GLU A 102 -4.21 18.62 11.59
N ARG A 103 -5.01 17.69 11.07
CA ARG A 103 -4.58 16.31 10.80
C ARG A 103 -3.52 16.25 9.69
N ALA A 104 -3.68 17.05 8.64
CA ALA A 104 -2.70 17.16 7.55
C ALA A 104 -1.36 17.71 8.03
N VAL A 105 -1.38 18.79 8.82
CA VAL A 105 -0.16 19.38 9.42
C VAL A 105 0.49 18.39 10.38
N PHE A 106 -0.28 17.73 11.25
CA PHE A 106 0.25 16.72 12.18
C PHE A 106 0.97 15.58 11.44
N MET A 107 0.39 15.08 10.35
CA MET A 107 1.02 14.05 9.53
C MET A 107 2.31 14.54 8.86
N SER A 108 2.30 15.74 8.29
CA SER A 108 3.49 16.34 7.67
C SER A 108 4.61 16.55 8.69
N ASP A 109 4.30 17.14 9.84
CA ASP A 109 5.26 17.41 10.91
C ASP A 109 5.86 16.10 11.47
N ALA A 110 5.03 15.07 11.66
CA ALA A 110 5.50 13.75 12.07
C ALA A 110 6.44 13.13 11.02
N GLN A 111 6.06 13.18 9.74
CA GLN A 111 6.87 12.67 8.64
C GLN A 111 8.22 13.37 8.55
N ASP A 112 8.24 14.70 8.61
CA ASP A 112 9.46 15.50 8.52
C ASP A 112 10.41 15.20 9.67
N ARG A 113 9.88 15.10 10.90
CA ARG A 113 10.66 14.75 12.09
C ARG A 113 11.20 13.32 12.02
N VAL A 114 10.37 12.33 11.71
CA VAL A 114 10.81 10.93 11.59
C VAL A 114 11.88 10.80 10.51
N THR A 115 11.71 11.46 9.37
CA THR A 115 12.71 11.46 8.28
C THR A 115 14.02 12.09 8.75
N THR A 116 13.96 13.22 9.44
CA THR A 116 15.14 13.88 10.02
C THR A 116 15.84 12.97 11.03
N PHE A 117 15.10 12.37 11.95
CA PHE A 117 15.66 11.50 12.99
C PHE A 117 16.27 10.23 12.42
N THR A 118 15.69 9.64 11.37
CA THR A 118 16.17 8.38 10.78
C THR A 118 17.29 8.56 9.75
N THR A 119 17.58 9.79 9.32
CA THR A 119 18.67 10.09 8.37
C THR A 119 20.04 9.51 8.80
N PRO A 120 20.47 9.62 10.07
CA PRO A 120 21.73 9.02 10.53
C PRO A 120 21.75 7.49 10.49
N LEU A 121 20.64 6.79 10.24
CA LEU A 121 20.59 5.32 10.22
C LEU A 121 20.95 4.72 8.85
N VAL A 122 21.09 5.55 7.82
CA VAL A 122 21.35 5.10 6.43
C VAL A 122 22.61 4.22 6.35
N PHE A 123 23.62 4.46 7.19
CA PHE A 123 24.84 3.64 7.22
C PHE A 123 24.53 2.17 7.54
N PHE A 124 23.48 1.86 8.31
CA PHE A 124 23.25 0.51 8.83
C PHE A 124 23.12 -0.51 7.70
N GLY A 125 22.21 -0.25 6.75
CA GLY A 125 22.05 -1.14 5.59
C GLY A 125 23.29 -1.19 4.70
N LEU A 126 23.98 -0.06 4.52
CA LEU A 126 25.17 0.05 3.68
C LEU A 126 26.36 -0.74 4.26
N GLU A 127 26.65 -0.57 5.55
CA GLU A 127 27.71 -1.28 6.25
C GLU A 127 27.38 -2.76 6.43
N PHE A 128 26.13 -3.08 6.74
CA PHE A 128 25.72 -4.46 6.85
C PHE A 128 25.91 -5.19 5.51
N ASN A 129 25.63 -4.53 4.38
CA ASN A 129 25.88 -5.08 3.04
C ASN A 129 27.38 -5.27 2.73
N ARG A 130 28.28 -4.59 3.43
CA ARG A 130 29.74 -4.71 3.26
C ARG A 130 30.37 -5.81 4.10
N LEU A 131 29.69 -6.31 5.15
CA LEU A 131 30.22 -7.42 5.97
C LEU A 131 30.65 -8.58 5.08
N GLU A 132 31.78 -9.20 5.37
CA GLU A 132 32.20 -10.40 4.65
C GLU A 132 31.24 -11.56 4.95
N ASP A 133 30.88 -12.34 3.93
CA ASP A 133 29.92 -13.45 4.08
C ASP A 133 30.41 -14.45 5.14
N ALA A 134 31.70 -14.80 5.10
CA ALA A 134 32.30 -15.70 6.08
C ALA A 134 32.28 -15.14 7.52
N HIS A 135 32.34 -13.81 7.69
CA HIS A 135 32.23 -13.19 9.01
C HIS A 135 30.79 -13.26 9.52
N LEU A 136 29.82 -12.84 8.69
CA LEU A 136 28.41 -12.89 9.06
C LEU A 136 27.93 -14.32 9.34
N ASP A 137 28.34 -15.30 8.53
CA ASP A 137 28.00 -16.71 8.74
C ASP A 137 28.54 -17.26 10.07
N ARG A 138 29.75 -16.85 10.48
CA ARG A 138 30.29 -17.20 11.81
C ARG A 138 29.44 -16.61 12.92
N LEU A 139 29.11 -15.31 12.86
CA LEU A 139 28.29 -14.66 13.88
C LEU A 139 26.90 -15.31 14.00
N LEU A 140 26.28 -15.67 12.86
CA LEU A 140 24.99 -16.35 12.82
C LEU A 140 25.06 -17.77 13.40
N ALA A 141 26.20 -18.47 13.24
CA ALA A 141 26.40 -19.80 13.83
C ALA A 141 26.65 -19.75 15.34
N GLU A 142 27.20 -18.65 15.86
CA GLU A 142 27.50 -18.45 17.29
C GLU A 142 26.25 -18.10 18.12
N SER A 143 25.18 -17.58 17.51
CA SER A 143 23.97 -17.15 18.21
C SER A 143 22.69 -17.54 17.47
N ALA A 144 21.90 -18.44 18.07
CA ALA A 144 20.60 -18.86 17.55
C ALA A 144 19.60 -17.68 17.45
N ASP A 145 19.66 -16.74 18.41
CA ASP A 145 18.81 -15.56 18.42
C ASP A 145 19.15 -14.60 17.27
N LEU A 146 20.44 -14.44 16.94
CA LEU A 146 20.86 -13.67 15.78
C LEU A 146 20.50 -14.40 14.47
N ALA A 147 20.68 -15.72 14.43
CA ALA A 147 20.33 -16.55 13.27
C ALA A 147 18.86 -16.45 12.86
N ARG A 148 17.94 -16.16 13.80
CA ARG A 148 16.53 -15.88 13.49
C ARG A 148 16.34 -14.75 12.47
N TYR A 149 17.24 -13.77 12.45
CA TYR A 149 17.18 -12.62 11.54
C TYR A 149 17.81 -12.89 10.17
N ARG A 150 18.38 -14.09 9.92
CA ARG A 150 18.99 -14.45 8.63
C ARG A 150 18.12 -14.09 7.40
N PRO A 151 16.80 -14.37 7.36
CA PRO A 151 15.99 -14.01 6.19
C PRO A 151 15.96 -12.49 5.90
N VAL A 152 16.02 -11.66 6.95
CA VAL A 152 16.07 -10.20 6.81
C VAL A 152 17.43 -9.77 6.23
N PHE A 153 18.52 -10.37 6.71
CA PHE A 153 19.87 -10.11 6.25
C PHE A 153 20.09 -10.56 4.80
N ASP A 154 19.61 -11.75 4.44
CA ASP A 154 19.66 -12.28 3.09
C ASP A 154 18.92 -11.35 2.12
N ARG A 155 17.74 -10.84 2.54
CA ARG A 155 16.99 -9.84 1.75
C ARG A 155 17.73 -8.53 1.57
N MET A 156 18.26 -7.99 2.65
CA MET A 156 19.00 -6.74 2.62
C MET A 156 20.24 -6.82 1.71
N ARG A 157 20.88 -7.99 1.67
CA ARG A 157 22.10 -8.27 0.89
C ARG A 157 21.85 -8.82 -0.52
N ALA A 158 20.60 -9.09 -0.90
CA ALA A 158 20.25 -9.74 -2.17
C ALA A 158 20.78 -8.97 -3.40
N MET A 159 20.85 -7.63 -3.31
CA MET A 159 21.34 -6.76 -4.38
C MET A 159 22.87 -6.59 -4.40
N ARG A 160 23.60 -7.06 -3.38
CA ARG A 160 25.05 -6.86 -3.24
C ARG A 160 25.86 -7.30 -4.48
N PRO A 161 25.58 -8.43 -5.15
CA PRO A 161 26.30 -8.82 -6.38
C PRO A 161 26.13 -7.83 -7.54
N HIS A 162 25.11 -6.97 -7.46
CA HIS A 162 24.70 -5.99 -8.48
C HIS A 162 24.88 -4.55 -8.01
N GLN A 163 25.49 -4.34 -6.84
CA GLN A 163 25.75 -3.02 -6.28
C GLN A 163 26.92 -2.38 -7.03
N LEU A 164 26.82 -1.09 -7.31
CA LEU A 164 27.86 -0.29 -7.94
C LEU A 164 28.85 0.22 -6.88
N SER A 165 29.84 1.01 -7.31
CA SER A 165 30.68 1.74 -6.35
C SER A 165 29.84 2.76 -5.58
N ASP A 166 30.27 3.11 -4.36
CA ASP A 166 29.56 4.05 -3.50
C ASP A 166 29.30 5.41 -4.17
N GLU A 167 30.30 5.91 -4.91
CA GLU A 167 30.17 7.16 -5.67
C GLU A 167 29.08 7.07 -6.74
N LEU A 168 28.97 5.92 -7.44
CA LEU A 168 27.94 5.69 -8.45
C LEU A 168 26.57 5.47 -7.82
N GLU A 169 26.47 4.75 -6.70
CA GLU A 169 25.19 4.59 -5.99
C GLU A 169 24.66 5.94 -5.51
N LYS A 170 25.52 6.81 -4.97
CA LYS A 170 25.15 8.17 -4.58
C LYS A 170 24.75 9.02 -5.78
N PHE A 171 25.52 8.96 -6.87
CA PHE A 171 25.18 9.66 -8.11
C PHE A 171 23.81 9.24 -8.65
N LEU A 172 23.52 7.93 -8.71
CA LEU A 172 22.23 7.42 -9.18
C LEU A 172 21.08 7.85 -8.26
N HIS A 173 21.31 7.91 -6.95
CA HIS A 173 20.32 8.41 -6.00
C HIS A 173 19.98 9.88 -6.26
N ASP A 174 21.01 10.73 -6.36
CA ASP A 174 20.84 12.17 -6.61
C ASP A 174 20.21 12.43 -7.99
N GLU A 175 20.61 11.68 -9.01
CA GLU A 175 20.08 11.79 -10.37
C GLU A 175 18.61 11.37 -10.46
N SER A 176 18.16 10.39 -9.66
CA SER A 176 16.79 9.88 -9.69
C SER A 176 15.70 10.94 -9.46
N VAL A 177 16.04 12.06 -8.80
CA VAL A 177 15.14 13.20 -8.58
C VAL A 177 14.76 13.87 -9.90
N VAL A 178 15.70 13.96 -10.84
CA VAL A 178 15.50 14.53 -12.19
C VAL A 178 15.31 13.46 -13.27
N GLY A 179 15.64 12.20 -12.97
CA GLY A 179 15.33 11.00 -13.73
C GLY A 179 13.95 10.46 -13.41
N ALA A 180 13.86 9.20 -12.98
CA ALA A 180 12.61 8.47 -12.83
C ALA A 180 11.52 9.21 -12.04
N SER A 181 11.88 9.91 -10.96
CA SER A 181 10.91 10.63 -10.11
C SER A 181 10.22 11.77 -10.86
N ALA A 182 10.98 12.57 -11.61
CA ALA A 182 10.43 13.68 -12.40
C ALA A 182 9.54 13.19 -13.55
N TRP A 183 9.92 12.09 -14.21
CA TRP A 183 9.14 11.52 -15.31
C TRP A 183 7.84 10.86 -14.84
N ASN A 184 7.85 10.18 -13.70
CA ASN A 184 6.63 9.68 -13.07
C ASN A 184 5.71 10.83 -12.66
N LYS A 185 6.26 11.87 -12.01
CA LYS A 185 5.50 13.07 -11.64
C LYS A 185 4.85 13.74 -12.86
N LEU A 186 5.58 13.88 -13.97
CA LEU A 186 5.02 14.42 -15.21
C LEU A 186 3.85 13.57 -15.72
N PHE A 187 3.97 12.24 -15.69
CA PHE A 187 2.87 11.35 -16.08
C PHE A 187 1.66 11.52 -15.17
N ASP A 188 1.86 11.50 -13.86
CA ASP A 188 0.79 11.59 -12.85
C ASP A 188 0.06 12.93 -12.96
N GLU A 189 0.78 14.05 -13.02
CA GLU A 189 0.21 15.39 -13.19
C GLU A 189 -0.55 15.52 -14.53
N THR A 190 0.02 14.98 -15.62
CA THR A 190 -0.65 14.98 -16.92
C THR A 190 -1.95 14.18 -16.87
N MET A 191 -1.92 12.96 -16.32
CA MET A 191 -3.08 12.09 -16.19
C MET A 191 -4.17 12.70 -15.32
N ALA A 192 -3.79 13.30 -14.18
CA ALA A 192 -4.71 13.98 -13.27
C ALA A 192 -5.40 15.19 -13.91
N GLY A 193 -4.71 15.90 -14.82
CA GLY A 193 -5.25 17.05 -15.53
C GLY A 193 -6.13 16.72 -16.75
N LEU A 194 -6.29 15.44 -17.12
CA LEU A 194 -7.10 15.07 -18.29
C LEU A 194 -8.60 15.24 -18.01
N MET A 195 -9.27 15.91 -18.94
CA MET A 195 -10.73 16.04 -18.98
C MET A 195 -11.30 15.37 -20.23
N PHE A 196 -12.47 14.75 -20.09
CA PHE A 196 -13.08 13.90 -21.09
C PHE A 196 -14.49 14.38 -21.40
N LYS A 197 -14.68 14.85 -22.63
CA LYS A 197 -16.01 15.17 -23.15
C LYS A 197 -16.73 13.88 -23.56
N VAL A 198 -17.62 13.40 -22.71
CA VAL A 198 -18.43 12.20 -22.96
C VAL A 198 -19.76 12.59 -23.59
N ALA A 199 -20.14 11.95 -24.69
CA ALA A 199 -21.44 12.20 -25.31
C ALA A 199 -22.59 11.78 -24.38
N GLY A 200 -23.52 12.70 -24.11
CA GLY A 200 -24.65 12.48 -23.20
C GLY A 200 -24.44 12.99 -21.78
N GLU A 201 -23.23 13.45 -21.44
CA GLU A 201 -22.93 14.16 -20.19
C GLU A 201 -22.88 15.67 -20.46
N GLU A 202 -23.39 16.48 -19.54
CA GLU A 202 -23.47 17.94 -19.71
C GLU A 202 -22.10 18.62 -19.56
N GLU A 203 -21.30 18.13 -18.61
CA GLU A 203 -19.98 18.65 -18.27
C GLU A 203 -18.87 17.69 -18.72
N GLU A 204 -17.66 18.23 -18.89
CA GLU A 204 -16.50 17.35 -19.04
C GLU A 204 -16.22 16.61 -17.73
N LEU A 205 -15.93 15.32 -17.86
CA LEU A 205 -15.64 14.45 -16.73
C LEU A 205 -14.14 14.29 -16.54
N ASN A 206 -13.68 14.14 -15.30
CA ASN A 206 -12.33 13.69 -15.02
C ASN A 206 -12.18 12.19 -15.35
N LEU A 207 -10.95 11.66 -15.25
CA LEU A 207 -10.65 10.26 -15.58
C LEU A 207 -11.52 9.26 -14.79
N GLU A 208 -11.63 9.41 -13.47
CA GLU A 208 -12.34 8.45 -12.61
C GLU A 208 -13.84 8.42 -12.91
N SER A 209 -14.48 9.59 -13.00
CA SER A 209 -15.89 9.69 -13.38
C SER A 209 -16.16 9.08 -14.76
N THR A 210 -15.23 9.26 -15.71
CA THR A 210 -15.32 8.66 -17.04
C THR A 210 -15.16 7.14 -17.00
N LEU A 211 -14.23 6.60 -16.20
CA LEU A 211 -14.04 5.17 -16.02
C LEU A 211 -15.24 4.50 -15.35
N ASN A 212 -15.89 5.17 -14.40
CA ASN A 212 -17.09 4.67 -13.73
C ASN A 212 -18.22 4.38 -14.72
N LEU A 213 -18.37 5.23 -15.75
CA LEU A 213 -19.36 5.01 -16.82
C LEU A 213 -19.15 3.69 -17.57
N LEU A 214 -17.95 3.09 -17.59
CA LEU A 214 -17.70 1.78 -18.23
C LEU A 214 -18.38 0.60 -17.49
N THR A 215 -18.95 0.86 -16.31
CA THR A 215 -19.72 -0.11 -15.53
C THR A 215 -21.22 0.19 -15.52
N ASP A 216 -21.67 1.20 -16.28
CA ASP A 216 -23.09 1.55 -16.35
C ASP A 216 -23.92 0.42 -17.00
N THR A 217 -25.15 0.24 -16.54
CA THR A 217 -26.12 -0.66 -17.17
C THR A 217 -26.45 -0.27 -18.61
N ASP A 218 -26.44 1.03 -18.92
CA ASP A 218 -26.68 1.56 -20.27
C ASP A 218 -25.43 1.42 -21.15
N ARG A 219 -25.57 0.63 -22.20
CA ARG A 219 -24.51 0.37 -23.17
C ARG A 219 -24.06 1.61 -23.93
N ALA A 220 -24.97 2.55 -24.23
CA ALA A 220 -24.63 3.76 -24.97
C ALA A 220 -23.68 4.66 -24.18
N LYS A 221 -23.91 4.79 -22.87
CA LYS A 221 -23.00 5.50 -21.94
C LYS A 221 -21.62 4.86 -21.89
N ARG A 222 -21.56 3.53 -21.75
CA ARG A 222 -20.28 2.81 -21.76
C ARG A 222 -19.50 3.03 -23.05
N GLU A 223 -20.18 2.97 -24.20
CA GLU A 223 -19.55 3.21 -25.51
C GLU A 223 -19.04 4.65 -25.65
N ALA A 224 -19.87 5.64 -25.28
CA ALA A 224 -19.49 7.05 -25.33
C ALA A 224 -18.25 7.33 -24.46
N ALA A 225 -18.21 6.78 -23.25
CA ALA A 225 -17.08 6.91 -22.34
C ALA A 225 -15.80 6.26 -22.92
N ALA A 226 -15.90 5.02 -23.42
CA ALA A 226 -14.76 4.33 -24.02
C ALA A 226 -14.17 5.09 -25.22
N ARG A 227 -15.02 5.69 -26.06
CA ARG A 227 -14.58 6.51 -27.21
C ARG A 227 -13.95 7.82 -26.76
N ALA A 228 -14.50 8.49 -25.74
CA ALA A 228 -13.93 9.71 -25.18
C ALA A 228 -12.53 9.45 -24.59
N LEU A 229 -12.37 8.37 -23.81
CA LEU A 229 -11.09 7.91 -23.28
C LEU A 229 -10.07 7.70 -24.41
N ALA A 230 -10.45 6.91 -25.44
CA ALA A 230 -9.58 6.63 -26.57
C ALA A 230 -9.15 7.91 -27.30
N ALA A 231 -10.07 8.85 -27.55
CA ALA A 231 -9.78 10.10 -28.25
C ALA A 231 -8.81 11.01 -27.47
N VAL A 232 -8.97 11.12 -26.15
CA VAL A 232 -8.09 11.95 -25.32
C VAL A 232 -6.72 11.30 -25.14
N PHE A 233 -6.66 9.98 -24.94
CA PHE A 233 -5.37 9.27 -24.85
C PHE A 233 -4.61 9.30 -26.17
N ASP A 234 -5.29 9.18 -27.31
CA ASP A 234 -4.65 9.27 -28.63
C ASP A 234 -4.01 10.65 -28.86
N LYS A 235 -4.66 11.74 -28.44
CA LYS A 235 -4.07 13.09 -28.47
C LYS A 235 -2.78 13.20 -27.65
N ASN A 236 -2.67 12.44 -26.57
CA ASN A 236 -1.54 12.45 -25.64
C ASN A 236 -0.51 11.34 -25.89
N ILE A 237 -0.73 10.48 -26.90
CA ILE A 237 0.05 9.25 -27.11
C ILE A 237 1.55 9.52 -27.26
N LYS A 238 1.93 10.66 -27.88
CA LYS A 238 3.33 11.05 -28.06
C LYS A 238 4.01 11.37 -26.72
N LEU A 239 3.31 12.04 -25.81
CA LEU A 239 3.83 12.37 -24.48
C LEU A 239 3.99 11.09 -23.66
N PHE A 240 2.94 10.26 -23.59
CA PHE A 240 3.01 8.99 -22.84
C PHE A 240 4.07 8.04 -23.40
N ALA A 241 4.21 7.94 -24.72
CA ALA A 241 5.28 7.18 -25.34
C ALA A 241 6.67 7.73 -24.99
N ARG A 242 6.83 9.07 -24.92
CA ARG A 242 8.10 9.69 -24.50
C ARG A 242 8.42 9.35 -23.04
N VAL A 243 7.47 9.51 -22.13
CA VAL A 243 7.67 9.16 -20.70
C VAL A 243 8.07 7.70 -20.57
N HIS A 244 7.30 6.79 -21.16
CA HIS A 244 7.55 5.35 -21.07
C HIS A 244 8.92 4.97 -21.64
N ASN A 245 9.28 5.48 -22.83
CA ASN A 245 10.55 5.16 -23.46
C ASN A 245 11.75 5.73 -22.69
N THR A 246 11.62 6.92 -22.09
CA THR A 246 12.70 7.48 -21.25
C THR A 246 12.91 6.62 -20.00
N LEU A 247 11.84 6.29 -19.27
CA LEU A 247 11.92 5.42 -18.09
C LEU A 247 12.46 4.02 -18.43
N ALA A 248 12.02 3.44 -19.54
CA ALA A 248 12.54 2.15 -20.01
C ALA A 248 14.04 2.22 -20.34
N LYS A 249 14.50 3.35 -20.93
CA LYS A 249 15.91 3.54 -21.26
C LYS A 249 16.77 3.79 -20.03
N GLU A 250 16.32 4.62 -19.10
CA GLU A 250 16.97 4.83 -17.80
C GLU A 250 17.12 3.50 -17.05
N LYS A 251 16.02 2.71 -16.98
CA LYS A 251 16.06 1.38 -16.39
C LYS A 251 17.08 0.46 -17.07
N GLU A 252 17.12 0.42 -18.40
CA GLU A 252 18.12 -0.38 -19.13
C GLU A 252 19.55 0.05 -18.80
N ILE A 253 19.81 1.36 -18.70
CA ILE A 253 21.12 1.87 -18.31
C ILE A 253 21.49 1.36 -16.91
N HIS A 254 20.58 1.48 -15.92
CA HIS A 254 20.80 0.99 -14.56
C HIS A 254 21.05 -0.52 -14.55
N ASP A 255 20.21 -1.30 -15.23
CA ASP A 255 20.35 -2.76 -15.33
C ASP A 255 21.70 -3.15 -15.93
N ARG A 256 22.14 -2.48 -16.99
CA ARG A 256 23.43 -2.75 -17.65
C ARG A 256 24.62 -2.44 -16.75
N TRP A 257 24.63 -1.31 -16.05
CA TRP A 257 25.70 -0.96 -15.10
C TRP A 257 25.74 -1.96 -13.93
N ARG A 258 24.56 -2.37 -13.43
CA ARG A 258 24.41 -3.37 -12.37
C ARG A 258 24.60 -4.81 -12.84
N LYS A 259 24.88 -5.03 -14.13
CA LYS A 259 25.05 -6.35 -14.76
C LYS A 259 23.86 -7.28 -14.49
N MET A 260 22.65 -6.73 -14.54
CA MET A 260 21.42 -7.49 -14.32
C MET A 260 21.24 -8.52 -15.46
N PRO A 261 21.00 -9.81 -15.15
CA PRO A 261 20.78 -10.84 -16.16
C PRO A 261 19.56 -10.59 -17.06
N SER A 262 18.55 -9.88 -16.55
CA SER A 262 17.35 -9.53 -17.30
C SER A 262 16.67 -8.28 -16.71
N PRO A 263 15.81 -7.57 -17.47
CA PRO A 263 15.09 -6.41 -16.95
C PRO A 263 14.20 -6.69 -15.73
N GLN A 264 13.73 -7.94 -15.58
CA GLN A 264 12.90 -8.35 -14.44
C GLN A 264 13.72 -8.79 -13.22
N HIS A 265 15.03 -8.97 -13.34
CA HIS A 265 15.86 -9.57 -12.28
C HIS A 265 15.85 -8.77 -10.98
N GLY A 266 15.94 -7.44 -11.05
CA GLY A 266 15.84 -6.60 -9.85
C GLY A 266 14.51 -6.79 -9.10
N ARG A 267 13.41 -7.08 -9.81
CA ARG A 267 12.10 -7.34 -9.20
C ARG A 267 12.01 -8.75 -8.59
N HIS A 268 12.66 -9.73 -9.21
CA HIS A 268 12.82 -11.07 -8.65
C HIS A 268 13.60 -11.03 -7.33
N LEU A 269 14.72 -10.29 -7.32
CA LEU A 269 15.52 -10.07 -6.10
C LEU A 269 14.72 -9.36 -5.02
N SER A 270 13.99 -8.28 -5.35
CA SER A 270 13.20 -7.54 -4.35
C SER A 270 12.07 -8.35 -3.73
N ASN A 271 11.47 -9.26 -4.51
CA ASN A 271 10.33 -10.06 -4.10
C ASN A 271 10.72 -11.43 -3.54
N HIS A 272 11.99 -11.83 -3.65
CA HIS A 272 12.46 -13.18 -3.33
C HIS A 272 11.69 -14.26 -4.11
N VAL A 273 11.55 -14.03 -5.42
CA VAL A 273 10.83 -14.94 -6.32
C VAL A 273 11.75 -15.35 -7.46
N GLU A 274 11.88 -16.65 -7.70
CA GLU A 274 12.67 -17.18 -8.80
C GLU A 274 12.01 -16.86 -10.16
N PRO A 275 12.80 -16.55 -11.20
CA PRO A 275 12.27 -16.25 -12.54
C PRO A 275 11.32 -17.32 -13.08
N GLU A 276 11.60 -18.60 -12.80
CA GLU A 276 10.82 -19.75 -13.26
C GLU A 276 9.42 -19.79 -12.65
N VAL A 277 9.22 -19.26 -11.44
CA VAL A 277 7.91 -19.18 -10.78
C VAL A 277 7.01 -18.19 -11.52
N VAL A 278 7.53 -17.01 -11.84
CA VAL A 278 6.79 -16.00 -12.63
C VAL A 278 6.54 -16.51 -14.06
N GLN A 279 7.52 -17.21 -14.63
CA GLN A 279 7.39 -17.82 -15.95
C GLN A 279 6.28 -18.88 -15.98
N ALA A 280 6.22 -19.75 -14.97
CA ALA A 280 5.19 -20.79 -14.84
C ALA A 280 3.78 -20.19 -14.69
N LEU A 281 3.63 -19.12 -13.91
CA LEU A 281 2.37 -18.38 -13.81
C LEU A 281 1.93 -17.86 -15.18
N ARG A 282 2.82 -17.19 -15.91
CA ARG A 282 2.53 -16.65 -17.24
C ARG A 282 2.06 -17.74 -18.20
N ASP A 283 2.80 -18.85 -18.27
CA ASP A 283 2.52 -19.92 -19.23
C ASP A 283 1.20 -20.63 -18.91
N ALA A 284 0.93 -20.88 -17.62
CA ALA A 284 -0.34 -21.45 -17.17
C ALA A 284 -1.53 -20.54 -17.53
N VAL A 285 -1.40 -19.23 -17.29
CA VAL A 285 -2.44 -18.24 -17.59
C VAL A 285 -2.71 -18.17 -19.10
N VAL A 286 -1.67 -18.07 -19.93
CA VAL A 286 -1.80 -18.00 -21.39
C VAL A 286 -2.43 -19.28 -21.96
N ALA A 287 -1.99 -20.45 -21.50
CA ALA A 287 -2.55 -21.73 -21.93
C ALA A 287 -4.04 -21.87 -21.56
N ALA A 288 -4.47 -21.23 -20.48
CA ALA A 288 -5.86 -21.26 -20.02
C ALA A 288 -6.80 -20.30 -20.76
N TYR A 289 -6.30 -19.29 -21.50
CA TYR A 289 -7.13 -18.28 -22.16
C TYR A 289 -8.31 -18.85 -22.97
N PRO A 290 -8.13 -19.86 -23.85
CA PRO A 290 -9.24 -20.37 -24.66
C PRO A 290 -10.33 -21.06 -23.82
N LYS A 291 -9.93 -21.72 -22.72
CA LYS A 291 -10.80 -22.52 -21.85
C LYS A 291 -11.53 -21.69 -20.81
N LEU A 292 -10.89 -20.63 -20.29
CA LEU A 292 -11.42 -19.78 -19.23
C LEU A 292 -11.89 -18.43 -19.77
N SER A 293 -10.97 -17.51 -20.02
CA SER A 293 -11.28 -16.12 -20.42
C SER A 293 -12.16 -16.04 -21.67
N HIS A 294 -11.78 -16.72 -22.76
CA HIS A 294 -12.56 -16.66 -24.01
C HIS A 294 -13.94 -17.31 -23.85
N ARG A 295 -14.04 -18.40 -23.06
CA ARG A 295 -15.32 -19.05 -22.77
C ARG A 295 -16.20 -18.14 -21.91
N TYR A 296 -15.65 -17.49 -20.89
CA TYR A 296 -16.36 -16.54 -20.05
C TYR A 296 -16.92 -15.38 -20.88
N TYR A 297 -16.12 -14.75 -21.73
CA TYR A 297 -16.61 -13.65 -22.56
C TYR A 297 -17.66 -14.08 -23.60
N ARG A 298 -17.55 -15.29 -24.18
CA ARG A 298 -18.62 -15.86 -25.00
C ARG A 298 -19.90 -16.10 -24.22
N LEU A 299 -19.80 -16.54 -22.97
CA LEU A 299 -20.96 -16.75 -22.10
C LEU A 299 -21.61 -15.42 -21.71
N LYS A 300 -20.79 -14.43 -21.32
CA LYS A 300 -21.26 -13.07 -21.02
C LYS A 300 -21.94 -12.42 -22.22
N ALA A 301 -21.40 -12.57 -23.43
CA ALA A 301 -22.05 -12.12 -24.66
C ALA A 301 -23.48 -12.68 -24.79
N LYS A 302 -23.62 -14.01 -24.62
CA LYS A 302 -24.94 -14.67 -24.66
C LYS A 302 -25.90 -14.15 -23.59
N TRP A 303 -25.43 -13.97 -22.36
CA TRP A 303 -26.26 -13.42 -21.28
C TRP A 303 -26.70 -11.98 -21.54
N MET A 304 -25.88 -11.19 -22.23
CA MET A 304 -26.21 -9.83 -22.62
C MET A 304 -27.02 -9.76 -23.92
N GLY A 305 -27.35 -10.89 -24.54
CA GLY A 305 -28.03 -10.92 -25.85
C GLY A 305 -27.18 -10.38 -27.00
N LEU A 306 -25.85 -10.38 -26.85
CA LEU A 306 -24.89 -9.88 -27.83
C LEU A 306 -24.20 -11.04 -28.57
N GLU A 307 -23.95 -10.84 -29.86
CA GLU A 307 -23.15 -11.78 -30.66
C GLU A 307 -21.66 -11.71 -30.27
N THR A 308 -21.14 -10.50 -30.07
CA THR A 308 -19.74 -10.22 -29.70
C THR A 308 -19.70 -9.07 -28.69
N LEU A 309 -18.83 -9.18 -27.69
CA LEU A 309 -18.58 -8.09 -26.73
C LEU A 309 -17.59 -7.08 -27.33
N GLN A 310 -17.91 -5.80 -27.22
CA GLN A 310 -16.97 -4.71 -27.47
C GLN A 310 -16.16 -4.43 -26.19
N VAL A 311 -15.11 -3.61 -26.30
CA VAL A 311 -14.26 -3.25 -25.14
C VAL A 311 -15.06 -2.64 -23.99
N TRP A 312 -16.08 -1.85 -24.31
CA TRP A 312 -16.99 -1.22 -23.34
C TRP A 312 -18.04 -2.16 -22.77
N ASP A 313 -18.16 -3.39 -23.24
CA ASP A 313 -19.07 -4.39 -22.65
C ASP A 313 -18.36 -5.26 -21.60
N ARG A 314 -17.02 -5.18 -21.49
CA ARG A 314 -16.21 -6.03 -20.61
C ARG A 314 -16.61 -5.90 -19.14
N ASN A 315 -16.84 -4.67 -18.68
CA ASN A 315 -17.14 -4.35 -17.29
C ASN A 315 -18.64 -4.15 -17.02
N ALA A 316 -19.50 -4.36 -18.03
CA ALA A 316 -20.94 -4.20 -17.89
C ALA A 316 -21.49 -5.16 -16.82
N PRO A 317 -22.41 -4.71 -15.95
CA PRO A 317 -23.12 -5.59 -15.04
C PRO A 317 -23.99 -6.57 -15.85
N LEU A 318 -24.22 -7.76 -15.31
CA LEU A 318 -25.14 -8.71 -15.93
C LEU A 318 -26.58 -8.22 -15.71
N PRO A 319 -27.50 -8.43 -16.68
CA PRO A 319 -28.88 -7.93 -16.62
C PRO A 319 -29.78 -8.70 -15.63
N ILE A 320 -29.21 -9.35 -14.62
CA ILE A 320 -29.88 -10.28 -13.71
C ILE A 320 -29.81 -9.87 -12.23
N GLU A 321 -29.02 -8.85 -11.87
CA GLU A 321 -28.88 -8.42 -10.48
C GLU A 321 -29.83 -7.26 -10.16
N ALA A 322 -30.79 -7.52 -9.26
CA ALA A 322 -31.47 -6.44 -8.55
C ALA A 322 -30.51 -5.87 -7.48
N PRO A 323 -30.43 -4.55 -7.29
CA PRO A 323 -29.64 -3.97 -6.21
C PRO A 323 -30.14 -4.50 -4.85
N LYS A 324 -29.31 -5.27 -4.15
CA LYS A 324 -29.57 -5.67 -2.76
C LYS A 324 -28.76 -4.76 -1.85
N THR A 325 -29.44 -4.17 -0.88
CA THR A 325 -28.80 -3.49 0.24
C THR A 325 -28.57 -4.48 1.37
N VAL A 326 -27.34 -4.53 1.90
CA VAL A 326 -26.93 -5.39 3.01
C VAL A 326 -26.60 -4.49 4.22
N GLY A 327 -27.31 -4.66 5.33
CA GLY A 327 -27.02 -3.94 6.57
C GLY A 327 -25.72 -4.41 7.22
N TRP A 328 -25.13 -3.60 8.11
CA TRP A 328 -23.85 -3.92 8.75
C TRP A 328 -23.87 -5.23 9.53
N ASP A 329 -24.95 -5.50 10.29
CA ASP A 329 -25.07 -6.74 11.05
C ASP A 329 -25.15 -7.99 10.15
N GLU A 330 -25.84 -7.88 9.00
CA GLU A 330 -25.89 -8.95 8.00
C GLU A 330 -24.50 -9.15 7.36
N ALA A 331 -23.78 -8.06 7.08
CA ALA A 331 -22.42 -8.13 6.54
C ALA A 331 -21.44 -8.79 7.52
N ARG A 332 -21.41 -8.33 8.78
CA ARG A 332 -20.62 -8.94 9.86
C ARG A 332 -20.93 -10.43 9.97
N LYS A 333 -22.21 -10.78 10.09
CA LYS A 333 -22.63 -12.18 10.20
C LYS A 333 -22.17 -13.02 9.01
N THR A 334 -22.35 -12.50 7.79
CA THR A 334 -21.98 -13.21 6.56
C THR A 334 -20.47 -13.49 6.52
N VAL A 335 -19.64 -12.51 6.88
CA VAL A 335 -18.18 -12.66 6.90
C VAL A 335 -17.75 -13.61 8.02
N SER A 336 -18.28 -13.44 9.24
CA SER A 336 -17.98 -14.32 10.38
C SER A 336 -18.38 -15.77 10.13
N ASP A 337 -19.56 -16.01 9.56
CA ASP A 337 -20.03 -17.36 9.19
C ASP A 337 -19.10 -17.99 8.14
N ALA A 338 -18.71 -17.22 7.11
CA ALA A 338 -17.81 -17.70 6.06
C ALA A 338 -16.42 -18.07 6.61
N TYR A 339 -15.88 -17.25 7.50
CA TYR A 339 -14.61 -17.53 8.18
C TYR A 339 -14.73 -18.74 9.10
N ALA A 340 -15.79 -18.85 9.89
CA ALA A 340 -16.00 -19.99 10.78
C ALA A 340 -16.16 -21.31 10.00
N ALA A 341 -16.85 -21.27 8.85
CA ALA A 341 -17.01 -22.42 7.96
C ALA A 341 -15.68 -22.88 7.35
N PHE A 342 -14.75 -21.95 7.08
CA PHE A 342 -13.41 -22.29 6.62
C PHE A 342 -12.50 -22.76 7.77
N SER A 343 -12.43 -21.99 8.85
CA SER A 343 -11.67 -22.29 10.06
C SER A 343 -12.23 -21.48 11.25
N PRO A 344 -12.69 -22.16 12.33
CA PRO A 344 -13.11 -21.47 13.54
C PRO A 344 -12.06 -20.50 14.11
N LYS A 345 -10.77 -20.79 13.93
CA LYS A 345 -9.69 -19.92 14.38
C LYS A 345 -9.63 -18.60 13.61
N LEU A 346 -9.99 -18.60 12.32
CA LEU A 346 -10.03 -17.38 11.52
C LEU A 346 -11.15 -16.44 11.99
N ALA A 347 -12.33 -17.01 12.31
CA ALA A 347 -13.42 -16.23 12.90
C ALA A 347 -13.03 -15.65 14.27
N GLU A 348 -12.32 -16.42 15.11
CA GLU A 348 -11.80 -15.95 16.41
C GLU A 348 -10.82 -14.77 16.24
N LEU A 349 -9.93 -14.81 15.23
CA LEU A 349 -9.00 -13.72 14.93
C LEU A 349 -9.70 -12.47 14.37
N ALA A 350 -10.82 -12.63 13.66
CA ALA A 350 -11.59 -11.52 13.10
C ALA A 350 -12.53 -10.85 14.12
N GLU A 351 -12.97 -11.58 15.15
CA GLU A 351 -13.95 -11.07 16.13
C GLU A 351 -13.52 -9.79 16.86
N PRO A 352 -12.24 -9.62 17.27
CA PRO A 352 -11.75 -8.36 17.84
C PRO A 352 -11.97 -7.16 16.92
N PHE A 353 -11.87 -7.30 15.59
CA PHE A 353 -12.11 -6.19 14.67
C PHE A 353 -13.53 -5.63 14.78
N PHE A 354 -14.51 -6.51 15.01
CA PHE A 354 -15.90 -6.12 15.18
C PHE A 354 -16.25 -5.63 16.58
N THR A 355 -15.39 -5.84 17.58
CA THR A 355 -15.72 -5.61 19.00
C THR A 355 -14.82 -4.62 19.73
N GLN A 356 -13.60 -4.38 19.23
CA GLN A 356 -12.58 -3.56 19.88
C GLN A 356 -12.32 -2.22 19.16
N GLY A 357 -13.15 -1.85 18.18
CA GLY A 357 -12.97 -0.59 17.45
C GLY A 357 -11.77 -0.61 16.52
N TRP A 358 -11.51 -1.71 15.80
CA TRP A 358 -10.41 -1.76 14.82
C TRP A 358 -10.87 -1.48 13.38
N ILE A 359 -12.17 -1.22 13.17
CA ILE A 359 -12.76 -0.91 11.86
C ILE A 359 -13.33 0.51 11.86
N ASP A 360 -12.97 1.32 10.86
CA ASP A 360 -13.71 2.53 10.48
C ASP A 360 -14.48 2.32 9.18
N ALA A 361 -15.78 2.04 9.29
CA ALA A 361 -16.62 1.59 8.19
C ALA A 361 -17.45 2.68 7.50
N GLY A 362 -17.83 3.72 8.24
CA GLY A 362 -18.76 4.74 7.75
C GLY A 362 -18.16 5.62 6.64
N VAL A 363 -18.98 6.00 5.66
CA VAL A 363 -18.63 7.07 4.71
C VAL A 363 -18.84 8.41 5.40
N LYS A 364 -17.81 9.26 5.42
CA LYS A 364 -17.83 10.58 6.06
C LYS A 364 -17.25 11.62 5.10
N PRO A 365 -17.74 12.88 5.11
CA PRO A 365 -17.10 13.96 4.37
C PRO A 365 -15.61 14.08 4.73
N GLY A 366 -14.75 14.10 3.72
CA GLY A 366 -13.30 14.24 3.90
C GLY A 366 -12.57 12.95 4.26
N LYS A 367 -13.25 11.85 4.56
CA LYS A 367 -12.58 10.55 4.78
C LYS A 367 -11.88 10.08 3.50
N ALA A 368 -10.74 9.42 3.64
CA ALA A 368 -10.01 8.85 2.51
C ALA A 368 -10.89 7.85 1.72
N PRO A 369 -10.80 7.83 0.38
CA PRO A 369 -11.60 6.93 -0.44
C PRO A 369 -11.10 5.48 -0.38
N GLY A 370 -11.91 4.55 -0.86
CA GLY A 370 -11.54 3.14 -0.97
C GLY A 370 -11.63 2.37 0.34
N ALA A 371 -10.78 1.37 0.49
CA ALA A 371 -10.67 0.51 1.66
C ALA A 371 -9.22 0.03 1.80
N PHE A 372 -8.80 -0.28 3.03
CA PHE A 372 -7.50 -0.89 3.31
C PHE A 372 -7.47 -1.57 4.68
N ALA A 373 -6.53 -2.49 4.86
CA ALA A 373 -6.02 -2.92 6.15
C ALA A 373 -4.60 -2.40 6.37
N HIS A 374 -4.40 -1.63 7.44
CA HIS A 374 -3.12 -1.07 7.81
C HIS A 374 -2.47 -1.93 8.90
N PRO A 375 -1.31 -2.57 8.66
CA PRO A 375 -0.71 -3.50 9.61
C PRO A 375 -0.16 -2.80 10.87
N THR A 376 0.11 -1.50 10.79
CA THR A 376 0.73 -0.68 11.84
C THR A 376 2.12 -1.17 12.22
N VAL A 377 2.28 -1.80 13.39
CA VAL A 377 3.52 -2.29 13.97
C VAL A 377 3.27 -3.62 14.69
N THR A 378 4.30 -4.42 14.90
CA THR A 378 4.18 -5.77 15.50
C THR A 378 3.68 -5.78 16.95
N THR A 379 3.64 -4.63 17.62
CA THR A 379 3.21 -4.47 19.02
C THR A 379 1.78 -3.97 19.16
N VAL A 380 1.07 -3.71 18.05
CA VAL A 380 -0.31 -3.25 18.01
C VAL A 380 -1.06 -4.03 16.92
N HIS A 381 -2.37 -4.19 17.05
CA HIS A 381 -3.19 -4.86 16.05
C HIS A 381 -3.36 -4.02 14.78
N PRO A 382 -3.77 -4.61 13.64
CA PRO A 382 -4.09 -3.86 12.43
C PRO A 382 -5.35 -3.00 12.60
N TYR A 383 -5.55 -2.06 11.68
CA TYR A 383 -6.78 -1.28 11.53
C TYR A 383 -7.34 -1.42 10.12
N VAL A 384 -8.66 -1.47 10.00
CA VAL A 384 -9.37 -1.59 8.72
C VAL A 384 -10.17 -0.33 8.44
N MET A 385 -9.96 0.27 7.28
CA MET A 385 -10.80 1.35 6.77
C MET A 385 -11.71 0.80 5.67
N LEU A 386 -13.01 1.11 5.74
CA LEU A 386 -13.98 0.88 4.67
C LEU A 386 -14.76 2.15 4.38
N ASN A 387 -15.40 2.17 3.22
CA ASN A 387 -16.42 3.15 2.85
C ASN A 387 -17.72 2.38 2.52
N TYR A 388 -18.41 1.91 3.57
CA TYR A 388 -19.52 0.97 3.45
C TYR A 388 -20.82 1.65 3.02
N LEU A 389 -21.39 1.20 1.90
CA LEU A 389 -22.63 1.73 1.30
C LEU A 389 -23.73 0.66 1.17
N GLY A 390 -23.54 -0.51 1.80
CA GLY A 390 -24.50 -1.61 1.80
C GLY A 390 -24.55 -2.41 0.49
N LYS A 391 -23.59 -2.27 -0.42
CA LYS A 391 -23.55 -3.07 -1.65
C LYS A 391 -22.98 -4.46 -1.36
N PRO A 392 -23.32 -5.53 -2.11
CA PRO A 392 -22.71 -6.84 -1.95
C PRO A 392 -21.18 -6.81 -2.10
N ARG A 393 -20.67 -5.93 -2.96
CA ARG A 393 -19.24 -5.68 -3.10
C ARG A 393 -18.61 -5.16 -1.80
N ASP A 394 -19.32 -4.36 -1.01
CA ASP A 394 -18.79 -3.81 0.25
C ASP A 394 -18.62 -4.93 1.29
N VAL A 395 -19.47 -5.97 1.26
CA VAL A 395 -19.32 -7.18 2.09
C VAL A 395 -18.08 -7.97 1.66
N MET A 396 -17.83 -8.09 0.35
CA MET A 396 -16.61 -8.72 -0.17
C MET A 396 -15.37 -7.91 0.21
N THR A 397 -15.45 -6.57 0.17
CA THR A 397 -14.36 -5.68 0.59
C THR A 397 -14.09 -5.84 2.09
N LEU A 398 -15.12 -5.89 2.95
CA LEU A 398 -14.94 -6.19 4.38
C LEU A 398 -14.19 -7.51 4.60
N ALA A 399 -14.59 -8.58 3.90
CA ALA A 399 -13.89 -9.85 3.96
C ALA A 399 -12.46 -9.75 3.40
N HIS A 400 -12.24 -8.98 2.34
CA HIS A 400 -10.92 -8.77 1.76
C HIS A 400 -9.98 -8.09 2.74
N GLU A 401 -10.39 -6.97 3.33
CA GLU A 401 -9.56 -6.21 4.28
C GLU A 401 -9.32 -6.99 5.58
N LEU A 402 -10.29 -7.78 6.08
CA LEU A 402 -10.06 -8.66 7.23
C LEU A 402 -9.17 -9.86 6.90
N GLY A 403 -8.95 -10.16 5.62
CA GLY A 403 -8.07 -11.21 5.17
C GLY A 403 -6.61 -10.78 5.02
N HIS A 404 -6.37 -9.48 4.82
CA HIS A 404 -5.06 -8.85 4.92
C HIS A 404 -4.58 -8.86 6.37
#